data_AF-A0A6F9CN19-F1
#
_entry.id   AF-A0A6F9CN19-F1
#
_cell.length_a   1.000
_cell.length_b   1.000
_cell.length_c   1.000
_cell.angle_alpha   90.00
_cell.angle_beta   90.00
_cell.angle_gamma   90.00
#
_symmetry.space_group_name_H-M   'P 1'
#
loop_
_entity.id
_entity.type
_entity.pdbx_description
1 polymer ?
#
loop_
_entity_poly.entity_id
_entity_poly.type
_entity_poly.pdbx_seq_one_letter_code
_entity_poly.pdbx_strand_id
1 'polypeptide(L)'
;MEKDQALDAVLGDCVCAGDLEALKKKSFTMKEGVDYRVKIHFKVNRDIVSGLKYVHLTYRKGLRVDKAVYMVGSYGPRVEEHEFMTPVEEAPKGMIVRGSYHIKSHFTDDDKTDHLSWEMTIF
;
A
#
# COMPACT_ATOMS: atom_id res chain seq x y z
N MET A 1 -10.14 -21.37 10.81
CA MET A 1 -9.75 -21.22 9.39
C MET A 1 -10.57 -20.07 8.83
N GLU A 2 -9.98 -19.20 8.01
CA GLU A 2 -10.45 -17.86 7.58
C GLU A 2 -10.22 -16.72 8.59
N LYS A 3 -9.02 -16.12 8.56
CA LYS A 3 -8.77 -14.77 9.09
C LYS A 3 -7.68 -13.99 8.32
N ASP A 4 -7.46 -14.28 7.04
CA ASP A 4 -6.59 -13.45 6.21
C ASP A 4 -7.45 -12.62 5.27
N GLN A 5 -7.68 -11.35 5.60
CA GLN A 5 -8.30 -10.41 4.67
C GLN A 5 -7.17 -9.77 3.85
N ALA A 6 -6.94 -10.29 2.65
CA ALA A 6 -6.01 -9.70 1.70
C ALA A 6 -6.62 -8.41 1.12
N LEU A 7 -5.90 -7.29 1.26
CA LEU A 7 -6.19 -6.09 0.51
C LEU A 7 -5.43 -6.19 -0.82
N ASP A 8 -6.13 -6.62 -1.86
CA ASP A 8 -5.58 -6.70 -3.21
C ASP A 8 -5.56 -5.31 -3.86
N ALA A 9 -4.37 -4.73 -3.99
CA ALA A 9 -4.12 -3.58 -4.84
C ALA A 9 -3.42 -4.06 -6.12
N VAL A 10 -4.17 -4.17 -7.21
CA VAL A 10 -3.59 -4.43 -8.54
C VAL A 10 -3.09 -3.09 -9.09
N LEU A 11 -1.78 -2.93 -9.27
CA LEU A 11 -1.14 -1.67 -9.67
C LEU A 11 -0.20 -1.87 -10.87
N GLY A 12 -0.68 -2.46 -11.97
CA GLY A 12 0.11 -2.53 -13.22
C GLY A 12 0.51 -1.15 -13.75
N ASP A 13 1.79 -0.98 -14.14
CA ASP A 13 2.30 0.29 -14.64
C ASP A 13 1.44 0.89 -15.76
N CYS A 14 1.02 2.13 -15.56
CA CYS A 14 0.98 3.17 -16.58
C CYS A 14 0.35 2.80 -17.95
N VAL A 15 -0.73 2.03 -17.96
CA VAL A 15 -1.83 2.15 -18.94
C VAL A 15 -3.13 1.98 -18.18
N CYS A 16 -3.38 3.00 -17.36
CA CYS A 16 -4.65 3.58 -16.95
C CYS A 16 -4.34 4.25 -15.62
N ALA A 17 -4.34 5.58 -15.60
CA ALA A 17 -4.79 6.36 -14.44
C ALA A 17 -6.29 6.07 -14.17
N GLY A 18 -6.66 4.79 -14.23
CA GLY A 18 -7.98 4.24 -14.03
C GLY A 18 -8.12 4.05 -12.54
N ASP A 19 -8.50 5.15 -11.91
CA ASP A 19 -9.12 5.18 -10.60
C ASP A 19 -8.21 5.12 -9.35
N LEU A 20 -7.01 5.70 -9.42
CA LEU A 20 -6.35 6.25 -8.21
C LEU A 20 -7.31 7.15 -7.41
N GLU A 21 -8.15 7.90 -8.12
CA GLU A 21 -9.22 8.70 -7.52
C GLU A 21 -10.34 7.83 -6.90
N ALA A 22 -10.67 6.66 -7.44
CA ALA A 22 -11.55 5.74 -6.73
C ALA A 22 -10.87 5.04 -5.56
N LEU A 23 -9.57 4.76 -5.60
CA LEU A 23 -8.83 4.27 -4.44
C LEU A 23 -8.89 5.27 -3.28
N LYS A 24 -8.77 6.58 -3.57
CA LYS A 24 -9.00 7.66 -2.58
C LYS A 24 -10.41 7.65 -2.00
N LYS A 25 -11.42 7.32 -2.81
CA LYS A 25 -12.81 7.20 -2.38
C LYS A 25 -13.14 5.86 -1.73
N LYS A 26 -12.25 4.86 -1.84
CA LYS A 26 -12.49 3.51 -1.35
C LYS A 26 -12.22 3.48 0.14
N SER A 27 -13.27 3.17 0.89
CA SER A 27 -13.20 2.84 2.30
C SER A 27 -13.09 1.32 2.45
N PHE A 28 -12.12 0.87 3.24
CA PHE A 28 -12.03 -0.54 3.63
C PHE A 28 -12.44 -0.67 5.08
N THR A 29 -13.41 -1.54 5.36
CA THR A 29 -13.79 -1.87 6.73
C THR A 29 -13.03 -3.11 7.17
N MET A 30 -12.29 -3.00 8.25
CA MET A 30 -11.49 -4.08 8.81
C MET A 30 -11.94 -4.39 10.23
N LYS A 31 -12.00 -5.67 10.57
CA LYS A 31 -12.28 -6.05 11.96
C LYS A 31 -11.07 -5.72 12.82
N GLU A 32 -11.30 -5.18 14.00
CA GLU A 32 -10.25 -4.92 14.98
C GLU A 32 -9.46 -6.20 15.29
N GLY A 33 -8.14 -6.07 15.40
CA GLY A 33 -7.24 -7.19 15.70
C GLY A 33 -7.22 -8.29 14.63
N VAL A 34 -7.70 -8.00 13.41
CA VAL A 34 -7.52 -8.91 12.27
C VAL A 34 -6.12 -8.74 11.71
N ASP A 35 -5.51 -9.87 11.37
CA ASP A 35 -4.27 -9.88 10.60
C ASP A 35 -4.58 -9.57 9.14
N TYR A 36 -3.75 -8.71 8.54
CA TYR A 36 -3.86 -8.34 7.15
C TYR A 36 -2.49 -8.23 6.49
N ARG A 37 -2.51 -8.28 5.17
CA ARG A 37 -1.35 -7.99 4.33
C ARG A 37 -1.80 -7.08 3.19
N VAL A 38 -0.89 -6.22 2.78
CA VAL A 38 -1.05 -5.41 1.56
C VAL A 38 -0.32 -6.15 0.45
N LYS A 39 -1.08 -6.55 -0.58
CA LYS A 39 -0.51 -7.12 -1.80
C LYS A 39 -0.57 -6.07 -2.89
N ILE A 40 0.56 -5.87 -3.56
CA ILE A 40 0.72 -4.89 -4.62
C ILE A 40 1.26 -5.58 -5.85
N HIS A 41 0.52 -5.52 -6.95
CA HIS A 41 1.01 -5.92 -8.26
C HIS A 41 1.57 -4.72 -8.97
N PHE A 42 2.74 -4.78 -9.59
CA PHE A 42 3.25 -3.69 -10.40
C PHE A 42 4.02 -4.20 -11.60
N LYS A 43 4.21 -3.36 -12.60
CA LYS A 43 5.01 -3.70 -13.78
C LYS A 43 6.25 -2.83 -13.78
N VAL A 44 7.23 -3.16 -14.61
CA VAL A 44 8.35 -2.27 -14.93
C VAL A 44 8.50 -2.32 -16.44
N ASN A 45 8.34 -1.18 -17.11
CA ASN A 45 8.27 -1.13 -18.57
C ASN A 45 9.58 -0.77 -19.27
N ARG A 46 10.37 0.16 -18.71
CA ARG A 46 11.47 0.82 -19.45
C ARG A 46 12.83 0.55 -18.87
N ASP A 47 13.10 1.13 -17.71
CA ASP A 47 14.41 1.10 -17.07
C ASP A 47 14.36 0.31 -15.76
N ILE A 48 15.52 -0.16 -15.31
CA ILE A 48 15.64 -0.87 -14.03
C ILE A 48 15.35 0.11 -12.90
N VAL A 49 14.39 -0.22 -12.04
CA VAL A 49 14.11 0.51 -10.80
C VAL A 49 14.92 -0.13 -9.68
N SER A 50 15.90 0.60 -9.15
CA SER A 50 16.82 0.09 -8.11
C SER A 50 16.43 0.58 -6.73
N GLY A 51 16.42 -0.32 -5.75
CA GLY A 51 16.13 0.04 -4.36
C GLY A 51 14.70 0.56 -4.15
N LEU A 52 13.73 -0.03 -4.85
CA LEU A 52 12.30 0.24 -4.70
C LEU A 52 11.89 0.00 -3.24
N LYS A 53 11.17 0.96 -2.70
CA LYS A 53 10.67 1.03 -1.32
C LYS A 53 9.19 1.34 -1.35
N TYR A 54 8.44 0.61 -0.54
CA TYR A 54 7.05 0.92 -0.24
C TYR A 54 6.99 1.67 1.08
N VAL A 55 6.36 2.83 1.08
CA VAL A 55 6.19 3.66 2.28
C VAL A 55 4.70 3.72 2.62
N HIS A 56 4.37 3.29 3.82
CA HIS A 56 3.02 3.26 4.36
C HIS A 56 2.93 4.25 5.53
N LEU A 57 2.15 5.30 5.38
CA LEU A 57 1.95 6.34 6.39
C LEU A 57 0.53 6.31 6.90
N THR A 58 0.36 6.14 8.21
CA THR A 58 -0.96 6.05 8.83
C THR A 58 -1.24 7.32 9.61
N TYR A 59 -2.39 7.95 9.32
CA TYR A 59 -2.84 9.18 9.95
C TYR A 59 -4.17 8.96 10.66
N ARG A 60 -4.33 9.59 11.82
CA ARG A 60 -5.57 9.61 12.58
C ARG A 60 -5.90 11.04 12.97
N LYS A 61 -7.10 11.51 12.61
CA LYS A 61 -7.54 12.91 12.84
C LYS A 61 -6.50 13.95 12.36
N GLY A 62 -5.85 13.69 11.23
CA GLY A 62 -4.80 14.56 10.65
C GLY A 62 -3.40 14.42 11.25
N LEU A 63 -3.23 13.67 12.35
CA LEU A 63 -1.93 13.42 12.98
C LEU A 63 -1.33 12.12 12.45
N ARG A 64 -0.05 12.12 12.06
CA ARG A 64 0.66 10.89 11.70
C ARG A 64 0.88 10.05 12.95
N VAL A 65 0.32 8.84 12.97
CA VAL A 65 0.41 7.91 14.10
C VAL A 65 1.39 6.77 13.84
N ASP A 66 1.65 6.44 12.57
CA ASP A 66 2.61 5.40 12.20
C ASP A 66 3.29 5.69 10.85
N LYS A 67 4.48 5.11 10.66
CA LYS A 67 5.23 5.09 9.41
C LYS A 67 5.96 3.75 9.30
N ALA A 68 5.55 2.94 8.33
CA ALA A 68 6.29 1.75 7.92
C ALA A 68 6.97 1.99 6.56
N VAL A 69 8.20 1.46 6.43
CA VAL A 69 8.97 1.51 5.18
C VAL A 69 9.47 0.11 4.90
N TYR A 70 9.09 -0.43 3.75
CA TYR A 70 9.45 -1.77 3.31
C TYR A 70 10.39 -1.68 2.11
N MET A 71 11.57 -2.28 2.24
CA MET A 71 12.45 -2.50 1.10
C MET A 71 11.82 -3.58 0.22
N VAL A 72 11.54 -3.24 -1.03
CA VAL A 72 10.88 -4.12 -2.00
C VAL A 72 11.96 -4.83 -2.82
N GLY A 73 12.92 -4.06 -3.36
CA GLY A 73 14.07 -4.59 -4.07
C GLY A 73 14.39 -3.85 -5.35
N SER A 74 15.13 -4.48 -6.26
CA SER A 74 15.44 -3.92 -7.58
C SER A 74 14.76 -4.75 -8.67
N TYR A 75 14.08 -4.08 -9.59
CA TYR A 75 13.23 -4.70 -10.59
C TYR A 75 13.59 -4.19 -11.99
N GLY A 76 13.85 -5.12 -12.91
CA GLY A 76 14.09 -4.81 -14.30
C GLY A 76 12.82 -4.89 -15.15
N PRO A 77 12.87 -4.41 -16.41
CA PRO A 77 11.72 -4.43 -17.29
C PRO A 77 11.21 -5.85 -17.57
N ARG A 78 9.90 -6.07 -17.45
CA ARG A 78 9.26 -7.38 -17.69
C ARG A 78 7.84 -7.22 -18.22
N VAL A 79 7.39 -8.18 -19.04
CA VAL A 79 6.02 -8.19 -19.60
C VAL A 79 4.98 -8.53 -18.54
N GLU A 80 5.29 -9.52 -17.70
CA GLU A 80 4.45 -9.97 -16.58
C GLU A 80 4.61 -9.06 -15.36
N GLU A 81 3.55 -9.00 -14.55
CA GLU A 81 3.53 -8.21 -13.32
C GLU A 81 4.41 -8.84 -12.22
N HIS A 82 5.09 -7.98 -11.48
CA HIS A 82 5.70 -8.27 -10.20
C HIS A 82 4.65 -8.23 -9.10
N GLU A 83 4.85 -9.05 -8.07
CA GLU A 83 4.04 -9.03 -6.85
C GLU A 83 4.94 -8.69 -5.67
N PHE A 84 4.50 -7.74 -4.85
CA PHE A 84 5.06 -7.45 -3.54
C PHE A 84 3.99 -7.63 -2.47
N MET A 85 4.35 -8.23 -1.35
CA MET A 85 3.46 -8.43 -0.22
C MET A 85 4.15 -7.97 1.05
N THR A 86 3.45 -7.15 1.85
CA THR A 86 3.96 -6.74 3.16
C THR A 86 3.99 -7.94 4.12
N PRO A 87 4.79 -7.86 5.20
CA PRO A 87 4.61 -8.72 6.37
C PRO A 87 3.15 -8.65 6.89
N VAL A 88 2.79 -9.62 7.73
CA VAL A 88 1.51 -9.58 8.45
C VAL A 88 1.50 -8.35 9.36
N GLU A 89 0.46 -7.53 9.23
CA GLU A 89 0.15 -6.43 10.11
C GLU A 89 -1.14 -6.73 10.87
N GLU A 90 -1.25 -6.28 12.13
CA GLU A 90 -2.47 -6.44 12.93
C GLU A 90 -3.26 -5.13 12.93
N ALA A 91 -4.55 -5.18 12.60
CA ALA A 91 -5.42 -4.02 12.65
C ALA A 91 -5.53 -3.48 14.09
N PRO A 92 -5.50 -2.15 14.30
CA PRO A 92 -5.57 -1.57 15.64
C PRO A 92 -6.77 -2.09 16.45
N LYS A 93 -6.57 -2.39 17.73
CA LYS A 93 -7.60 -2.93 18.63
C LYS A 93 -7.81 -2.06 19.87
N GLY A 94 -9.08 -1.93 20.28
CA GLY A 94 -9.46 -1.26 21.52
C GLY A 94 -10.25 0.04 21.33
N MET A 95 -11.10 0.36 22.31
CA MET A 95 -12.08 1.46 22.22
C MET A 95 -11.45 2.83 21.88
N ILE A 96 -10.23 3.10 22.36
CA ILE A 96 -9.56 4.39 22.16
C ILE A 96 -9.00 4.52 20.74
N VAL A 97 -8.69 3.42 20.06
CA VAL A 97 -8.04 3.44 18.73
C VAL A 97 -9.04 3.31 17.58
N ARG A 98 -10.27 2.85 17.84
CA ARG A 98 -11.36 2.80 16.85
C ARG A 98 -11.57 4.12 16.10
N GLY A 99 -11.97 4.00 14.83
CA GLY A 99 -12.35 5.11 13.95
C GLY A 99 -11.52 5.15 12.67
N SER A 100 -11.77 6.17 11.86
CA SER A 100 -11.16 6.27 10.53
C SER A 100 -9.68 6.62 10.58
N TYR A 101 -8.88 5.82 9.88
CA TYR A 101 -7.49 6.12 9.60
C TYR A 101 -7.31 6.45 8.13
N HIS A 102 -6.55 7.51 7.86
CA HIS A 102 -6.16 7.88 6.51
C HIS A 102 -4.77 7.32 6.26
N ILE A 103 -4.67 6.43 5.29
CA ILE A 103 -3.41 5.84 4.86
C ILE A 103 -2.94 6.61 3.65
N LYS A 104 -1.69 7.07 3.69
CA LYS A 104 -0.96 7.58 2.52
C LYS A 104 0.14 6.58 2.19
N SER A 105 0.06 6.03 1.00
CA SER A 105 0.96 4.99 0.50
C SER A 105 1.69 5.50 -0.72
N HIS A 106 2.99 5.20 -0.83
CA HIS A 106 3.72 5.50 -2.05
C HIS A 106 4.89 4.56 -2.30
N PHE A 107 5.28 4.45 -3.57
CA PHE A 107 6.53 3.82 -4.00
C PHE A 107 7.58 4.87 -4.31
N THR A 108 8.76 4.65 -3.77
CA THR A 108 9.95 5.44 -4.08
C THR A 108 11.17 4.55 -4.25
N ASP A 109 12.26 5.07 -4.78
CA ASP A 109 13.48 4.31 -5.03
C ASP A 109 14.69 5.00 -4.37
N ASP A 110 15.91 4.54 -4.71
CA ASP A 110 17.14 5.18 -4.21
C ASP A 110 17.35 6.59 -4.78
N ASP A 111 16.80 6.89 -5.95
CA ASP A 111 16.83 8.21 -6.59
C ASP A 111 15.76 9.17 -6.03
N LYS A 112 14.94 8.69 -5.09
CA LYS A 112 13.81 9.41 -4.47
C LYS A 112 12.73 9.82 -5.48
N THR A 113 12.63 9.09 -6.58
CA THR A 113 11.54 9.25 -7.54
C THR A 113 10.25 8.82 -6.88
N ASP A 114 9.17 9.59 -7.04
CA ASP A 114 7.82 9.15 -6.67
C ASP A 114 7.21 8.43 -7.86
N HIS A 115 7.20 7.09 -7.79
CA HIS A 115 6.67 6.25 -8.87
C HIS A 115 5.15 6.20 -8.84
N LEU A 116 4.58 6.23 -7.63
CA LEU A 116 3.15 6.10 -7.42
C LEU A 116 2.82 6.49 -5.99
N SER A 117 1.84 7.38 -5.83
CA SER A 117 1.29 7.78 -4.55
C SER A 117 -0.23 7.63 -4.55
N TRP A 118 -0.78 6.97 -3.52
CA TRP A 118 -2.22 6.80 -3.34
C TRP A 118 -2.62 6.98 -1.88
N GLU A 119 -3.89 7.32 -1.68
CA GLU A 119 -4.48 7.44 -0.35
C GLU A 119 -5.69 6.52 -0.25
N MET A 120 -5.95 5.99 0.94
CA MET A 120 -7.13 5.20 1.24
C MET A 120 -7.59 5.47 2.67
N THR A 121 -8.86 5.19 2.96
CA THR A 121 -9.37 5.26 4.34
C THR A 121 -9.71 3.86 4.83
N ILE A 122 -9.15 3.48 5.98
CA ILE A 122 -9.55 2.26 6.68
C ILE A 122 -10.42 2.63 7.89
N PHE A 123 -11.45 1.81 8.13
CA PHE A 123 -12.43 1.96 9.21
C PHE A 123 -12.42 0.75 10.12
#